data_AF-A0A358EQF0-F1
#
_entry.id   AF-A0A358EQF0-F1
#
_cell.length_a   1.000
_cell.length_b   1.000
_cell.length_c   1.000
_cell.angle_alpha   90.00
_cell.angle_beta   90.00
_cell.angle_gamma   90.00
#
_symmetry.space_group_name_H-M   'P 1'
#
loop_
_entity.id
_entity.type
_entity.pdbx_description
1 polymer ?
#
loop_
_entity_poly.entity_id
_entity_poly.type
_entity_poly.pdbx_seq_one_letter_code
_entity_poly.pdbx_strand_id
1 'polypeptide(L)'
;MAESQNQWDFGELFSKEEARRVLSVSELTKKVKRQIEEGIGQIWVEGEITNLRRQSSGHIYFSIKDDNTQLSCVLFRGVRMSQRDTIEDGQKVVLQGSLTVYEARGQYQLIVKTVELQGIGALQVQFERLKSSLNGEGLFDTARKRKLPSINERIGIVTSLSGAALRDVLHVVQRRQPTLEIVLVDSRVQGVGAETEIIKGIEWLNSWARNEPLDLILITRGGGSIEDLWAFNEESLARSIFSSVVPVVSAVGHEIDYTISDFVADFRAATPSAAAEIITS
;
A
#
# COMPACT_ATOMS: atom_id res chain seq x y z
N MET A 1 6.72 27.63 97.20
CA MET A 1 6.76 26.67 96.08
C MET A 1 5.77 27.15 95.03
N ALA A 2 6.17 27.06 93.76
CA ALA A 2 5.42 27.42 92.54
C ALA A 2 5.21 28.94 92.33
N GLU A 3 5.46 29.56 91.19
CA GLU A 3 5.76 29.10 89.83
C GLU A 3 6.52 30.23 89.11
N SER A 4 7.65 29.92 88.46
CA SER A 4 8.37 30.89 87.63
C SER A 4 7.62 31.06 86.31
N GLN A 5 7.14 32.27 86.05
CA GLN A 5 6.71 32.69 84.71
C GLN A 5 7.89 32.56 83.75
N ASN A 6 7.85 31.54 82.89
CA ASN A 6 8.77 31.44 81.77
C ASN A 6 8.29 32.40 80.68
N GLN A 7 9.03 33.50 80.54
CA GLN A 7 8.79 34.62 79.63
C GLN A 7 9.28 34.30 78.20
N TRP A 8 8.84 33.17 77.65
CA TRP A 8 9.19 32.72 76.29
C TRP A 8 8.04 31.95 75.66
N ASP A 9 6.89 32.62 75.47
CA ASP A 9 5.83 32.13 74.60
C ASP A 9 6.17 32.52 73.16
N PHE A 10 6.99 31.70 72.51
CA PHE A 10 7.13 31.74 71.07
C PHE A 10 5.94 31.00 70.48
N GLY A 11 4.83 31.74 70.31
CA GLY A 11 3.69 31.28 69.53
C GLY A 11 4.16 30.61 68.24
N GLU A 12 3.55 29.47 67.93
CA GLU A 12 3.86 28.54 66.85
C GLU A 12 4.44 29.21 65.58
N LEU A 13 5.75 29.45 65.56
CA LEU A 13 6.45 30.22 64.53
C LEU A 13 6.93 29.37 63.35
N PHE A 14 6.49 28.11 63.28
CA PHE A 14 6.74 27.23 62.16
C PHE A 14 5.41 26.65 61.71
N SER A 15 4.89 27.16 60.60
CA SER A 15 3.88 26.44 59.82
C SER A 15 4.40 25.01 59.63
N LYS A 16 3.61 23.98 60.00
CA LYS A 16 3.91 22.58 59.66
C LYS A 16 4.28 22.54 58.18
N GLU A 17 5.57 22.42 57.88
CA GLU A 17 6.04 22.21 56.52
C GLU A 17 5.31 20.97 56.02
N GLU A 18 4.45 21.12 55.00
CA GLU A 18 3.91 19.97 54.29
C GLU A 18 5.10 19.15 53.83
N ALA A 19 5.31 18.00 54.47
CA ALA A 19 6.45 17.14 54.19
C ALA A 19 6.50 16.88 52.68
N ARG A 20 7.53 17.44 52.02
CA ARG A 20 7.68 17.37 50.57
C ARG A 20 7.74 15.91 50.15
N ARG A 21 6.65 15.40 49.55
CA ARG A 21 6.59 14.03 49.06
C ARG A 21 7.46 13.91 47.80
N VAL A 22 8.63 13.30 47.93
CA VAL A 22 9.53 13.00 46.81
C VAL A 22 9.19 11.63 46.24
N LEU A 23 8.89 11.55 44.95
CA LEU A 23 8.67 10.29 44.23
C LEU A 23 9.97 9.86 43.55
N SER A 24 10.23 8.55 43.53
CA SER A 24 11.22 7.97 42.63
C SER A 24 10.75 8.08 41.17
N VAL A 25 11.71 8.00 40.23
CA VAL A 25 11.41 8.01 38.79
C VAL A 25 10.41 6.91 38.41
N SER A 26 10.58 5.70 38.96
CA SER A 26 9.68 4.57 38.71
C SER A 26 8.26 4.81 39.24
N GLU A 27 8.13 5.41 40.44
CA GLU A 27 6.82 5.74 41.00
C GLU A 27 6.11 6.81 40.18
N LEU A 28 6.84 7.84 39.73
CA LEU A 28 6.30 8.87 38.86
C LEU A 28 5.84 8.28 37.53
N THR A 29 6.67 7.48 36.85
CA THR A 29 6.33 6.86 35.57
C THR A 29 5.11 5.95 35.68
N LYS A 30 5.02 5.12 36.73
CA LYS A 30 3.84 4.28 36.98
C LYS A 30 2.58 5.11 37.24
N LYS A 31 2.72 6.22 37.96
CA LYS A 31 1.60 7.14 38.20
C LYS A 31 1.11 7.80 36.90
N VAL A 32 2.03 8.25 36.03
CA VAL A 32 1.70 8.82 34.72
C VAL A 32 1.04 7.78 33.82
N LYS A 33 1.60 6.57 33.74
CA LYS A 33 1.03 5.46 32.98
C LYS A 33 -0.43 5.21 33.35
N ARG A 34 -0.70 5.08 34.65
CA ARG A 34 -2.06 4.83 35.16
C ARG A 34 -3.02 5.95 34.75
N GLN A 35 -2.60 7.21 34.89
CA GLN A 35 -3.44 8.35 34.50
C GLN A 35 -3.74 8.39 33.00
N ILE A 36 -2.78 8.04 32.15
CA ILE A 36 -2.97 7.98 30.69
C ILE A 36 -3.92 6.82 30.32
N GLU A 37 -3.67 5.63 30.88
CA GLU A 37 -4.45 4.43 30.57
C GLU A 37 -5.91 4.56 31.05
N GLU A 38 -6.14 5.10 32.25
CA GLU A 38 -7.48 5.33 32.81
C GLU A 38 -8.19 6.53 32.15
N GLY A 39 -7.46 7.58 31.80
CA GLY A 39 -8.04 8.84 31.32
C GLY A 39 -8.41 8.86 29.84
N ILE A 40 -7.66 8.14 28.99
CA ILE A 40 -7.85 8.20 27.52
C ILE A 40 -8.55 6.94 26.98
N GLY A 41 -8.29 5.77 27.56
CA GLY A 41 -8.91 4.53 27.12
C GLY A 41 -8.58 4.13 25.67
N GLN A 42 -9.58 3.65 24.93
CA GLN A 42 -9.45 3.25 23.53
C GLN A 42 -9.83 4.40 22.60
N ILE A 43 -8.96 4.71 21.64
CA ILE A 43 -9.08 5.86 20.74
C ILE A 43 -8.89 5.46 19.28
N TRP A 44 -9.30 6.38 18.42
CA TRP A 44 -8.93 6.43 17.01
C TRP A 44 -8.06 7.65 16.76
N VAL A 45 -7.01 7.50 15.95
CA VAL A 45 -6.09 8.59 15.60
C VAL A 45 -5.61 8.43 14.17
N GLU A 46 -5.53 9.53 13.44
CA GLU A 46 -5.03 9.56 12.07
C GLU A 46 -3.63 10.16 11.99
N GLY A 47 -2.88 9.78 10.96
CA GLY A 47 -1.58 10.38 10.65
C GLY A 47 -0.86 9.64 9.52
N GLU A 48 0.31 10.14 9.17
CA GLU A 48 1.19 9.52 8.17
C GLU A 48 2.24 8.63 8.85
N ILE A 49 2.42 7.41 8.38
CA ILE A 49 3.42 6.48 8.92
C ILE A 49 4.83 6.97 8.62
N THR A 50 5.70 6.90 9.63
CA THR A 50 7.12 7.18 9.54
C THR A 50 7.92 6.23 10.44
N ASN A 51 9.19 6.02 10.11
CA ASN A 51 10.14 5.20 10.87
C ASN A 51 9.67 3.75 11.08
N LEU A 52 9.03 3.13 10.08
CA LEU A 52 8.54 1.76 10.16
C LEU A 52 9.69 0.74 10.34
N ARG A 53 9.57 -0.11 11.36
CA ARG A 53 10.54 -1.15 11.70
C ARG A 53 9.85 -2.47 12.01
N ARG A 54 10.14 -3.49 11.21
CA ARG A 54 9.70 -4.87 11.41
C ARG A 54 10.77 -5.64 12.19
N GLN A 55 10.42 -6.17 13.36
CA GLN A 55 11.31 -6.98 14.18
C GLN A 55 11.18 -8.47 13.85
N SER A 56 12.25 -9.24 14.05
CA SER A 56 12.25 -10.71 13.88
C SER A 56 11.25 -11.44 14.79
N SER A 57 10.86 -10.83 15.90
CA SER A 57 9.80 -11.30 16.79
C SER A 57 8.39 -11.23 16.19
N GLY A 58 8.25 -10.59 15.02
CA GLY A 58 6.98 -10.31 14.38
C GLY A 58 6.24 -9.11 14.97
N HIS A 59 6.89 -8.27 15.79
CA HIS A 59 6.36 -6.97 16.20
C HIS A 59 6.71 -5.90 15.17
N ILE A 60 5.80 -4.95 14.97
CA ILE A 60 6.01 -3.82 14.08
C ILE A 60 5.98 -2.55 14.92
N TYR A 61 6.99 -1.72 14.78
CA TYR A 61 7.12 -0.43 15.45
C TYR A 61 7.17 0.65 14.39
N PHE A 62 6.44 1.74 14.59
CA PHE A 62 6.43 2.89 13.70
C PHE A 62 5.97 4.11 14.47
N SER A 63 5.99 5.28 13.85
CA SER A 63 5.31 6.46 14.35
C SER A 63 4.27 6.90 13.35
N ILE A 64 3.22 7.58 13.82
CA ILE A 64 2.38 8.41 12.96
C ILE A 64 2.69 9.88 13.24
N LYS A 65 2.66 10.72 12.22
CA LYS A 65 2.88 12.17 12.34
C LYS A 65 1.75 12.97 11.68
N ASP A 66 1.57 14.19 12.16
CA ASP A 66 0.93 15.30 11.45
C ASP A 66 1.97 16.41 11.21
N ASP A 67 1.53 17.62 10.85
CA ASP A 67 2.42 18.75 10.56
C ASP A 67 3.21 19.23 11.79
N ASN A 68 2.74 18.94 13.00
CA ASN A 68 3.26 19.54 14.24
C ASN A 68 3.84 18.51 15.22
N THR A 69 3.37 17.27 15.17
CA THR A 69 3.55 16.27 16.21
C THR A 69 3.71 14.86 15.66
N GLN A 70 4.26 13.97 16.48
CA GLN A 70 4.37 12.54 16.17
C GLN A 70 4.02 11.69 17.38
N LEU A 71 3.49 10.50 17.12
CA LEU A 71 3.09 9.50 18.11
C LEU A 71 3.70 8.14 17.77
N SER A 72 4.51 7.61 18.70
CA SER A 72 5.06 6.25 18.60
C SER A 72 3.96 5.21 18.71
N CYS A 73 4.03 4.18 17.88
CA CYS A 73 3.04 3.12 17.74
C CYS A 73 3.71 1.74 17.78
N VAL A 74 3.03 0.77 18.40
CA VAL A 74 3.43 -0.64 18.41
C VAL A 74 2.27 -1.53 17.98
N LEU A 75 2.53 -2.39 17.00
CA LEU A 75 1.62 -3.42 16.54
C LEU A 75 2.17 -4.80 16.92
N PHE A 76 1.57 -5.41 17.94
CA PHE A 76 2.00 -6.70 18.46
C PHE A 76 1.68 -7.85 17.49
N ARG A 77 2.46 -8.94 17.58
CA ARG A 77 2.41 -10.07 16.64
C ARG A 77 1.06 -10.78 16.61
N GLY A 78 0.33 -10.76 17.73
CA GLY A 78 -0.95 -11.45 17.91
C GLY A 78 -2.14 -10.73 17.29
N VAL A 79 -1.97 -9.49 16.84
CA VAL A 79 -3.03 -8.75 16.15
C VAL A 79 -3.10 -9.26 14.71
N ARG A 80 -4.15 -10.02 14.39
CA ARG A 80 -4.40 -10.54 13.04
C ARG A 80 -5.00 -9.42 12.20
N MET A 81 -4.32 -9.08 11.12
CA MET A 81 -4.73 -8.07 10.15
C MET A 81 -4.50 -8.61 8.74
N SER A 82 -5.50 -8.50 7.87
CA SER A 82 -5.41 -8.92 6.46
C SER A 82 -4.36 -8.11 5.69
N GLN A 83 -4.12 -6.87 6.09
CA GLN A 83 -3.25 -5.89 5.43
C GLN A 83 -1.98 -5.59 6.23
N ARG A 84 -1.49 -6.55 7.01
CA ARG A 84 -0.35 -6.30 7.90
C ARG A 84 0.95 -6.02 7.15
N ASP A 85 1.16 -6.73 6.05
CA ASP A 85 2.40 -6.63 5.27
C ASP A 85 2.41 -5.41 4.35
N THR A 86 1.23 -4.86 4.03
CA THR A 86 1.05 -3.70 3.14
C THR A 86 1.28 -2.35 3.80
N ILE A 87 1.58 -2.33 5.10
CA ILE A 87 1.89 -1.11 5.86
C ILE A 87 3.27 -0.59 5.45
N GLU A 88 3.39 0.65 5.01
CA GLU A 88 4.64 1.25 4.55
C GLU A 88 4.81 2.70 5.05
N ASP A 89 6.06 3.17 5.10
CA ASP A 89 6.35 4.57 5.41
C ASP A 89 5.72 5.50 4.34
N GLY A 90 5.21 6.64 4.78
CA GLY A 90 4.54 7.62 3.92
C GLY A 90 3.04 7.38 3.69
N GLN A 91 2.50 6.25 4.14
CA GLN A 91 1.06 5.98 4.04
C GLN A 91 0.27 6.76 5.09
N LYS A 92 -0.85 7.37 4.68
CA LYS A 92 -1.85 7.90 5.62
C LYS A 92 -2.67 6.76 6.19
N VAL A 93 -2.86 6.77 7.49
CA VAL A 93 -3.58 5.72 8.22
C VAL A 93 -4.49 6.28 9.29
N VAL A 94 -5.53 5.52 9.60
CA VAL A 94 -6.37 5.66 10.79
C VAL A 94 -6.12 4.45 11.67
N LEU A 95 -5.65 4.69 12.89
CA LEU A 95 -5.30 3.65 13.86
C LEU A 95 -6.34 3.60 14.96
N GLN A 96 -6.75 2.40 15.34
CA GLN A 96 -7.47 2.17 16.58
C GLN A 96 -6.53 1.53 17.61
N GLY A 97 -6.53 2.04 18.85
CA GLY A 97 -5.65 1.49 19.87
C GLY A 97 -5.88 2.05 21.26
N SER A 98 -4.98 1.71 22.17
CA SER A 98 -4.97 2.23 23.54
C SER A 98 -3.61 2.87 23.83
N LEU A 99 -3.62 4.06 24.42
CA LEU A 99 -2.39 4.72 24.85
C LEU A 99 -1.84 4.03 26.10
N THR A 100 -0.52 3.90 26.15
CA THR A 100 0.22 3.38 27.30
C THR A 100 1.53 4.14 27.44
N VAL A 101 2.27 3.88 28.53
CA VAL A 101 3.64 4.36 28.73
C VAL A 101 4.59 3.18 28.73
N TYR A 102 5.60 3.21 27.88
CA TYR A 102 6.70 2.27 27.92
C TYR A 102 7.60 2.57 29.12
N GLU A 103 7.36 1.87 30.23
CA GLU A 103 7.96 2.16 31.54
C GLU A 103 9.48 2.26 31.52
N ALA A 104 10.17 1.44 30.72
CA ALA A 104 11.63 1.43 30.65
C ALA A 104 12.22 2.75 30.12
N ARG A 105 11.45 3.53 29.36
CA ARG A 105 11.88 4.83 28.79
C ARG A 105 10.99 6.00 29.19
N GLY A 106 9.88 5.76 29.88
CA GLY A 106 8.91 6.80 30.24
C GLY A 106 8.24 7.48 29.04
N GLN A 107 8.22 6.83 27.87
CA GLN A 107 7.64 7.38 26.64
C GLN A 107 6.22 6.86 26.44
N TYR A 108 5.28 7.74 26.14
CA TYR A 108 3.93 7.30 25.77
C TYR A 108 3.93 6.76 24.33
N GLN A 109 3.07 5.79 24.08
CA GLN A 109 2.92 5.14 22.78
C GLN A 109 1.51 4.57 22.62
N LEU A 110 1.10 4.36 21.38
CA LEU A 110 -0.16 3.70 21.04
C LEU A 110 0.06 2.20 20.84
N ILE A 111 -0.65 1.37 21.60
CA ILE A 111 -0.79 -0.06 21.28
C ILE A 111 -1.89 -0.19 20.23
N VAL A 112 -1.49 -0.51 19.01
CA VAL A 112 -2.38 -0.58 17.85
C VAL A 112 -3.13 -1.92 17.84
N LYS A 113 -4.46 -1.84 17.70
CA LYS A 113 -5.37 -2.97 17.55
C LYS A 113 -5.92 -3.10 16.12
N THR A 114 -6.11 -1.97 15.44
CA THR A 114 -6.62 -1.90 14.07
C THR A 114 -5.86 -0.82 13.31
N VAL A 115 -5.61 -1.05 12.02
CA VAL A 115 -4.99 -0.12 11.06
C VAL A 115 -5.90 -0.06 9.85
N GLU A 116 -6.32 1.14 9.48
CA GLU A 116 -7.04 1.42 8.24
C GLU A 116 -6.16 2.33 7.39
N LEU A 117 -5.75 1.87 6.21
CA LEU A 117 -4.99 2.70 5.27
C LEU A 117 -5.96 3.71 4.64
N GLN A 118 -5.74 5.01 4.87
CA GLN A 118 -6.52 6.06 4.21
C GLN A 118 -6.09 6.17 2.73
N GLY A 119 -7.06 6.10 1.81
CA GLY A 119 -6.85 6.13 0.36
C GLY A 119 -7.42 4.91 -0.35
N ILE A 120 -7.23 3.71 0.24
CA ILE A 120 -7.72 2.45 -0.33
C ILE A 120 -9.25 2.41 -0.44
N GLY A 121 -9.99 2.92 0.55
CA GLY A 121 -11.45 2.91 0.50
C GLY A 121 -12.05 3.74 -0.64
N ALA A 122 -11.50 4.93 -0.89
CA ALA A 122 -11.96 5.79 -1.98
C ALA A 122 -11.60 5.21 -3.35
N LEU A 123 -10.38 4.70 -3.50
CA LEU A 123 -9.93 4.01 -4.71
C LEU A 123 -10.74 2.74 -4.96
N GLN A 124 -11.01 1.93 -3.94
CA GLN A 124 -11.87 0.74 -4.08
C GLN A 124 -13.29 1.12 -4.53
N VAL A 125 -13.88 2.17 -3.96
CA VAL A 125 -15.20 2.66 -4.37
C VAL A 125 -15.18 3.18 -5.80
N GLN A 126 -14.14 3.91 -6.22
CA GLN A 126 -13.97 4.36 -7.61
C GLN A 126 -13.82 3.17 -8.56
N PHE A 127 -13.01 2.18 -8.19
CA PHE A 127 -12.80 0.95 -8.96
C PHE A 127 -14.11 0.18 -9.16
N GLU A 128 -14.87 -0.10 -8.09
CA GLU A 128 -16.14 -0.83 -8.22
C GLU A 128 -17.18 -0.06 -9.03
N ARG A 129 -17.23 1.27 -8.89
CA ARG A 129 -18.12 2.12 -9.71
C ARG A 129 -17.76 2.04 -11.19
N LEU A 130 -16.48 2.21 -11.52
CA LEU A 130 -16.03 2.17 -12.91
C LEU A 130 -16.21 0.78 -13.50
N LYS A 131 -15.83 -0.28 -12.76
CA LYS A 131 -16.05 -1.67 -13.13
C LYS A 131 -17.52 -1.93 -13.45
N SER A 132 -18.44 -1.50 -12.59
CA SER A 132 -19.86 -1.69 -12.82
C SER A 132 -20.36 -0.92 -14.06
N SER A 133 -19.87 0.30 -14.30
CA SER A 133 -20.22 1.10 -15.48
C SER A 133 -19.77 0.42 -16.77
N LEU A 134 -18.48 0.09 -16.86
CA LEU A 134 -17.89 -0.51 -18.06
C LEU A 134 -18.43 -1.93 -18.33
N ASN A 135 -18.74 -2.68 -17.28
CA ASN A 135 -19.44 -3.96 -17.42
C ASN A 135 -20.86 -3.77 -17.98
N GLY A 136 -21.58 -2.74 -17.53
CA GLY A 136 -22.92 -2.40 -18.04
C GLY A 136 -22.90 -1.94 -19.50
N GLU A 137 -21.79 -1.36 -19.96
CA GLU A 137 -21.53 -1.03 -21.36
C GLU A 137 -21.07 -2.23 -22.21
N GLY A 138 -20.82 -3.41 -21.61
CA GLY A 138 -20.38 -4.63 -22.31
C GLY A 138 -18.88 -4.70 -22.61
N LEU A 139 -18.04 -3.83 -22.04
CA LEU A 139 -16.60 -3.82 -22.32
C LEU A 139 -15.90 -5.12 -21.90
N PHE A 140 -16.48 -5.86 -20.96
CA PHE A 140 -15.93 -7.10 -20.39
C PHE A 140 -16.52 -8.37 -21.02
N ASP A 141 -17.44 -8.24 -22.00
CA ASP A 141 -18.18 -9.36 -22.57
C ASP A 141 -17.25 -10.43 -23.15
N THR A 142 -17.46 -11.69 -22.76
CA THR A 142 -16.61 -12.79 -23.24
C THR A 142 -16.71 -12.99 -24.75
N ALA A 143 -17.85 -12.63 -25.36
CA ALA A 143 -18.09 -12.74 -26.80
C ALA A 143 -17.17 -11.84 -27.65
N ARG A 144 -16.63 -10.76 -27.08
CA ARG A 144 -15.70 -9.86 -27.79
C ARG A 144 -14.23 -10.23 -27.62
N LYS A 145 -13.91 -11.10 -26.67
CA LYS A 145 -12.52 -11.46 -26.35
C LYS A 145 -12.01 -12.40 -27.44
N ARG A 146 -10.96 -11.97 -28.13
CA ARG A 146 -10.34 -12.73 -29.22
C ARG A 146 -9.50 -13.86 -28.64
N LYS A 147 -9.49 -15.01 -29.32
CA LYS A 147 -8.58 -16.10 -28.97
C LYS A 147 -7.14 -15.69 -29.31
N LEU A 148 -6.22 -16.01 -28.42
CA LEU A 148 -4.80 -15.83 -28.69
C LEU A 148 -4.34 -16.81 -29.79
N PRO A 149 -3.41 -16.41 -30.66
CA PRO A 149 -2.78 -17.32 -31.61
C PRO A 149 -2.10 -18.48 -30.88
N SER A 150 -2.12 -19.67 -31.49
CA SER A 150 -1.48 -20.86 -30.92
C SER A 150 0.05 -20.81 -31.00
N ILE A 151 0.58 -20.09 -31.99
CA ILE A 151 2.00 -19.85 -32.22
C ILE A 151 2.13 -18.36 -32.50
N ASN A 152 2.99 -17.69 -31.74
CA ASN A 152 3.29 -16.27 -31.93
C ASN A 152 4.68 -16.16 -32.57
N GLU A 153 4.82 -15.35 -33.61
CA GLU A 153 6.09 -15.01 -34.25
C GLU A 153 6.59 -13.66 -33.76
N ARG A 154 5.69 -12.69 -33.52
CA ARG A 154 6.03 -11.35 -33.07
C ARG A 154 5.00 -10.78 -32.09
N ILE A 155 5.48 -10.29 -30.96
CA ILE A 155 4.64 -9.63 -29.95
C ILE A 155 5.08 -8.21 -29.66
N GLY A 156 4.13 -7.35 -29.32
CA GLY A 156 4.38 -6.03 -28.77
C GLY A 156 4.39 -6.09 -27.25
N ILE A 157 5.30 -5.40 -26.57
CA ILE A 157 5.30 -5.29 -25.11
C ILE A 157 5.29 -3.81 -24.72
N VAL A 158 4.29 -3.41 -23.93
CA VAL A 158 4.22 -2.08 -23.30
C VAL A 158 4.56 -2.23 -21.81
N THR A 159 5.73 -1.75 -21.41
CA THR A 159 6.20 -1.81 -20.02
C THR A 159 7.37 -0.85 -19.79
N SER A 160 7.85 -0.75 -18.54
CA SER A 160 9.05 0.03 -18.22
C SER A 160 10.32 -0.75 -18.54
N LEU A 161 11.26 -0.15 -19.28
CA LEU A 161 12.57 -0.75 -19.58
C LEU A 161 13.40 -1.09 -18.34
N SER A 162 13.17 -0.36 -17.25
CA SER A 162 13.89 -0.57 -15.98
C SER A 162 13.22 -1.59 -15.05
N GLY A 163 11.99 -2.02 -15.37
CA GLY A 163 11.16 -2.87 -14.52
C GLY A 163 11.57 -4.34 -14.49
N ALA A 164 11.37 -4.99 -13.34
CA ALA A 164 11.59 -6.44 -13.20
C ALA A 164 10.66 -7.27 -14.10
N ALA A 165 9.43 -6.80 -14.32
CA ALA A 165 8.43 -7.48 -15.16
C ALA A 165 8.92 -7.75 -16.58
N LEU A 166 9.65 -6.81 -17.19
CA LEU A 166 10.25 -7.01 -18.52
C LEU A 166 11.28 -8.14 -18.47
N ARG A 167 12.14 -8.17 -17.44
CA ARG A 167 13.17 -9.20 -17.28
C ARG A 167 12.55 -10.58 -17.11
N ASP A 168 11.48 -10.66 -16.33
CA ASP A 168 10.74 -11.90 -16.11
C ASP A 168 10.17 -12.45 -17.42
N VAL A 169 9.54 -11.59 -18.23
CA VAL A 169 9.03 -11.97 -19.56
C VAL A 169 10.17 -12.41 -20.48
N LEU A 170 11.22 -11.61 -20.60
CA LEU A 170 12.35 -11.91 -21.49
C LEU A 170 13.06 -13.21 -21.10
N HIS A 171 13.20 -13.49 -19.80
CA HIS A 171 13.82 -14.72 -19.33
C HIS A 171 13.02 -15.96 -19.76
N VAL A 172 11.69 -15.91 -19.62
CA VAL A 172 10.82 -17.03 -20.03
C VAL A 172 10.83 -17.20 -21.55
N VAL A 173 10.73 -16.11 -22.31
CA VAL A 173 10.78 -16.13 -23.78
C VAL A 173 12.10 -16.72 -24.27
N GLN A 174 13.23 -16.24 -23.76
CA GLN A 174 14.55 -16.72 -24.17
C GLN A 174 14.74 -18.22 -23.88
N ARG A 175 14.09 -18.74 -22.83
CA ARG A 175 14.15 -20.15 -22.47
C ARG A 175 13.24 -21.03 -23.34
N ARG A 176 12.03 -20.57 -23.64
CA ARG A 176 10.97 -21.39 -24.28
C ARG A 176 10.88 -21.19 -25.78
N GLN A 177 10.97 -19.96 -26.25
CA GLN A 177 10.84 -19.61 -27.66
C GLN A 177 11.81 -18.49 -28.05
N PRO A 178 13.12 -18.79 -28.20
CA PRO A 178 14.15 -17.79 -28.51
C PRO A 178 13.96 -17.06 -29.85
N THR A 179 13.16 -17.64 -30.75
CA THR A 179 12.84 -17.09 -32.07
C THR A 179 11.70 -16.08 -32.04
N LEU A 180 11.02 -15.90 -30.90
CA LEU A 180 9.93 -14.94 -30.75
C LEU A 180 10.48 -13.51 -30.85
N GLU A 181 10.00 -12.74 -31.81
CA GLU A 181 10.37 -11.35 -31.97
C GLU A 181 9.58 -10.46 -31.00
N ILE A 182 10.28 -9.50 -30.38
CA ILE A 182 9.69 -8.59 -29.39
C ILE A 182 9.85 -7.15 -29.87
N VAL A 183 8.72 -6.47 -30.05
CA VAL A 183 8.65 -5.02 -30.27
C VAL A 183 8.37 -4.35 -28.93
N LEU A 184 9.39 -3.73 -28.36
CA LEU A 184 9.31 -3.15 -27.02
C LEU A 184 9.00 -1.66 -27.08
N VAL A 185 7.98 -1.24 -26.34
CA VAL A 185 7.61 0.16 -26.16
C VAL A 185 7.76 0.53 -24.69
N ASP A 186 8.69 1.45 -24.42
CA ASP A 186 8.91 1.98 -23.08
C ASP A 186 7.74 2.85 -22.64
N SER A 187 7.27 2.62 -21.42
CA SER A 187 6.21 3.39 -20.78
C SER A 187 6.41 3.40 -19.28
N ARG A 188 6.07 4.52 -18.63
CA ARG A 188 5.79 4.50 -17.20
C ARG A 188 4.61 3.56 -16.95
N VAL A 189 4.73 2.76 -15.89
CA VAL A 189 3.75 1.75 -15.48
C VAL A 189 3.18 2.01 -14.09
N GLN A 190 3.50 3.18 -13.52
CA GLN A 190 2.99 3.68 -12.24
C GLN A 190 3.18 5.19 -12.17
N GLY A 191 2.39 5.84 -11.30
CA GLY A 191 2.42 7.29 -11.11
C GLY A 191 1.62 8.07 -12.16
N VAL A 192 1.54 9.38 -11.94
CA VAL A 192 0.69 10.28 -12.74
C VAL A 192 1.14 10.33 -14.20
N GLY A 193 0.21 10.08 -15.12
CA GLY A 193 0.42 10.10 -16.56
C GLY A 193 0.93 8.78 -17.14
N ALA A 194 1.07 7.73 -16.33
CA ALA A 194 1.46 6.40 -16.80
C ALA A 194 0.39 5.80 -17.74
N GLU A 195 -0.90 5.98 -17.44
CA GLU A 195 -2.00 5.53 -18.30
C GLU A 195 -1.91 6.14 -19.70
N THR A 196 -1.55 7.42 -19.78
CA THR A 196 -1.39 8.14 -21.05
C THR A 196 -0.24 7.59 -21.89
N GLU A 197 0.86 7.20 -21.26
CA GLU A 197 2.00 6.57 -21.96
C GLU A 197 1.68 5.15 -22.42
N ILE A 198 0.98 4.37 -21.59
CA ILE A 198 0.55 3.02 -21.95
C ILE A 198 -0.40 3.09 -23.16
N ILE A 199 -1.38 4.01 -23.15
CA ILE A 199 -2.29 4.25 -24.27
C ILE A 199 -1.52 4.57 -25.55
N LYS A 200 -0.55 5.50 -25.49
CA LYS A 200 0.29 5.83 -26.65
C LYS A 200 1.07 4.63 -27.16
N GLY A 201 1.56 3.77 -26.27
CA GLY A 201 2.24 2.53 -26.65
C GLY A 201 1.32 1.54 -27.36
N ILE A 202 0.10 1.36 -26.86
CA ILE A 202 -0.94 0.53 -27.52
C ILE A 202 -1.28 1.11 -28.90
N GLU A 203 -1.52 2.41 -29.01
CA GLU A 203 -1.85 3.09 -30.27
C GLU A 203 -0.72 2.97 -31.30
N TRP A 204 0.52 3.11 -30.85
CA TRP A 204 1.70 2.95 -31.69
C TRP A 204 1.83 1.51 -32.20
N LEU A 205 1.67 0.50 -31.33
CA LEU A 205 1.71 -0.92 -31.73
C LEU A 205 0.56 -1.29 -32.68
N ASN A 206 -0.66 -0.77 -32.45
CA ASN A 206 -1.76 -0.95 -33.38
C ASN A 206 -1.48 -0.31 -34.75
N SER A 207 -0.75 0.81 -34.78
CA SER A 207 -0.34 1.46 -36.04
C SER A 207 0.77 0.68 -36.75
N TRP A 208 1.74 0.15 -35.99
CA TRP A 208 2.79 -0.74 -36.48
C TRP A 208 2.19 -2.00 -37.13
N ALA A 209 1.21 -2.61 -36.48
CA ALA A 209 0.53 -3.83 -36.92
C ALA A 209 -0.16 -3.72 -38.29
N ARG A 210 -0.36 -2.50 -38.80
CA ARG A 210 -0.90 -2.26 -40.15
C ARG A 210 0.13 -2.49 -41.25
N ASN A 211 1.41 -2.38 -40.94
CA ASN A 211 2.51 -2.50 -41.89
C ASN A 211 3.28 -3.82 -41.73
N GLU A 212 3.36 -4.31 -40.50
CA GLU A 212 4.14 -5.49 -40.11
C GLU A 212 3.26 -6.43 -39.27
N PRO A 213 3.33 -7.75 -39.43
CA PRO A 213 2.55 -8.68 -38.62
C PRO A 213 2.91 -8.53 -37.14
N LEU A 214 1.88 -8.46 -36.29
CA LEU A 214 1.96 -8.40 -34.84
C LEU A 214 0.84 -9.27 -34.25
N ASP A 215 1.20 -10.31 -33.51
CA ASP A 215 0.26 -11.34 -33.08
C ASP A 215 -0.57 -10.92 -31.87
N LEU A 216 0.07 -10.24 -30.91
CA LEU A 216 -0.55 -9.72 -29.71
C LEU A 216 0.23 -8.54 -29.11
N ILE A 217 -0.41 -7.81 -28.22
CA ILE A 217 0.18 -6.79 -27.36
C ILE A 217 0.11 -7.28 -25.91
N LEU A 218 1.25 -7.34 -25.24
CA LEU A 218 1.36 -7.59 -23.80
C LEU A 218 1.52 -6.27 -23.06
N ILE A 219 0.61 -5.99 -22.13
CA ILE A 219 0.74 -4.91 -21.14
C ILE A 219 1.13 -5.57 -19.83
N THR A 220 2.29 -5.20 -19.27
CA THR A 220 2.82 -5.91 -18.11
C THR A 220 3.47 -5.01 -17.07
N ARG A 221 3.22 -5.34 -15.80
CA ARG A 221 3.84 -4.72 -14.62
C ARG A 221 3.84 -5.72 -13.46
N GLY A 222 4.86 -5.65 -12.59
CA GLY A 222 4.93 -6.47 -11.38
C GLY A 222 3.89 -6.10 -10.32
N GLY A 223 3.97 -6.71 -9.14
CA GLY A 223 3.11 -6.38 -7.99
C GLY A 223 3.40 -5.00 -7.39
N GLY A 224 2.45 -4.51 -6.60
CA GLY A 224 2.57 -3.25 -5.84
C GLY A 224 1.22 -2.85 -5.23
N SER A 225 1.18 -1.66 -4.66
CA SER A 225 -0.03 -1.13 -4.03
C SER A 225 -1.15 -0.83 -5.05
N ILE A 226 -2.38 -0.65 -4.59
CA ILE A 226 -3.51 -0.26 -5.45
C ILE A 226 -3.24 1.10 -6.10
N GLU A 227 -2.52 1.99 -5.41
CA GLU A 227 -2.05 3.27 -5.88
C GLU A 227 -1.03 3.13 -7.01
N ASP A 228 -0.06 2.21 -6.88
CA ASP A 228 0.93 1.97 -7.93
C ASP A 228 0.28 1.37 -9.19
N LEU A 229 -0.75 0.55 -9.00
CA LEU A 229 -1.49 -0.12 -10.06
C LEU A 229 -2.59 0.75 -10.67
N TRP A 230 -2.83 1.94 -10.14
CA TRP A 230 -4.01 2.72 -10.48
C TRP A 230 -4.08 3.12 -11.95
N ALA A 231 -2.93 3.32 -12.60
CA ALA A 231 -2.86 3.60 -14.03
C ALA A 231 -3.59 2.54 -14.90
N PHE A 232 -3.69 1.30 -14.42
CA PHE A 232 -4.40 0.19 -15.09
C PHE A 232 -5.91 0.16 -14.81
N ASN A 233 -6.39 1.04 -13.92
CA ASN A 233 -7.79 1.23 -13.56
C ASN A 233 -8.42 2.46 -14.19
N GLU A 234 -7.70 3.15 -15.09
CA GLU A 234 -8.20 4.34 -15.76
C GLU A 234 -9.15 3.98 -16.91
N GLU A 235 -10.26 4.72 -17.02
CA GLU A 235 -11.28 4.49 -18.05
C GLU A 235 -10.73 4.69 -19.47
N SER A 236 -9.84 5.68 -19.65
CA SER A 236 -9.19 5.97 -20.94
C SER A 236 -8.37 4.77 -21.43
N LEU A 237 -7.64 4.12 -20.54
CA LEU A 237 -6.86 2.92 -20.87
C LEU A 237 -7.78 1.73 -21.16
N ALA A 238 -8.83 1.54 -20.36
CA ALA A 238 -9.85 0.52 -20.62
C ALA A 238 -10.43 0.66 -22.04
N ARG A 239 -10.79 1.87 -22.46
CA ARG A 239 -11.32 2.13 -23.81
C ARG A 239 -10.28 1.96 -24.92
N SER A 240 -9.01 2.27 -24.65
CA SER A 240 -7.90 2.00 -25.59
C SER A 240 -7.66 0.50 -25.80
N ILE A 241 -7.65 -0.30 -24.72
CA ILE A 241 -7.57 -1.76 -24.81
C ILE A 241 -8.79 -2.32 -25.56
N PHE A 242 -9.99 -1.79 -25.29
CA PHE A 242 -11.21 -2.19 -25.97
C PHE A 242 -11.15 -1.95 -27.49
N SER A 243 -10.56 -0.84 -27.93
CA SER A 243 -10.49 -0.46 -29.35
C SER A 243 -9.28 -1.03 -30.11
N SER A 244 -8.41 -1.77 -29.43
CA SER A 244 -7.18 -2.32 -30.02
C SER A 244 -7.50 -3.32 -31.14
N VAL A 245 -6.87 -3.15 -32.30
CA VAL A 245 -7.05 -4.05 -33.47
C VAL A 245 -6.25 -5.35 -33.34
N VAL A 246 -5.23 -5.36 -32.49
CA VAL A 246 -4.43 -6.53 -32.11
C VAL A 246 -4.94 -7.09 -30.77
N PRO A 247 -4.96 -8.43 -30.55
CA PRO A 247 -5.28 -9.04 -29.26
C PRO A 247 -4.40 -8.49 -28.12
N VAL A 248 -5.01 -8.16 -26.98
CA VAL A 248 -4.31 -7.61 -25.82
C VAL A 248 -4.30 -8.62 -24.67
N VAL A 249 -3.11 -8.89 -24.15
CA VAL A 249 -2.87 -9.64 -22.92
C VAL A 249 -2.51 -8.67 -21.80
N SER A 250 -3.23 -8.73 -20.68
CA SER A 250 -2.89 -7.99 -19.47
C SER A 250 -2.20 -8.92 -18.46
N ALA A 251 -1.09 -8.46 -17.91
CA ALA A 251 -0.28 -9.18 -16.93
C ALA A 251 0.20 -8.22 -15.85
N VAL A 252 -0.75 -7.71 -15.06
CA VAL A 252 -0.53 -6.63 -14.10
C VAL A 252 -0.66 -7.18 -12.68
N GLY A 253 0.43 -7.19 -11.92
CA GLY A 253 0.43 -7.62 -10.52
C GLY A 253 0.61 -9.13 -10.33
N HIS A 254 -0.11 -9.67 -9.35
CA HIS A 254 -0.16 -11.09 -8.96
C HIS A 254 -1.56 -11.69 -9.08
N GLU A 255 -1.71 -12.96 -8.68
CA GLU A 255 -2.97 -13.72 -8.77
C GLU A 255 -4.19 -13.00 -8.18
N ILE A 256 -4.01 -12.25 -7.09
CA ILE A 256 -5.07 -11.53 -6.38
C ILE A 256 -5.30 -10.10 -6.88
N ASP A 257 -4.39 -9.56 -7.68
CA ASP A 257 -4.47 -8.20 -8.19
C ASP A 257 -5.33 -8.22 -9.45
N TYR A 258 -6.49 -7.55 -9.39
CA TYR A 258 -7.37 -7.40 -10.55
C TYR A 258 -7.53 -5.91 -10.86
N THR A 259 -7.23 -5.55 -12.09
CA THR A 259 -7.37 -4.21 -12.63
C THR A 259 -8.46 -4.15 -13.68
N ILE A 260 -8.95 -2.95 -13.99
CA ILE A 260 -9.90 -2.76 -15.10
C ILE A 260 -9.29 -3.24 -16.43
N SER A 261 -8.00 -3.01 -16.63
CA SER A 261 -7.26 -3.50 -17.80
C SER A 261 -7.38 -5.03 -17.96
N ASP A 262 -7.31 -5.80 -16.87
CA ASP A 262 -7.47 -7.26 -16.90
C ASP A 262 -8.87 -7.70 -17.35
N PHE A 263 -9.90 -6.95 -16.95
CA PHE A 263 -11.29 -7.26 -17.34
C PHE A 263 -11.55 -6.97 -18.81
N VAL A 264 -10.96 -5.90 -19.35
CA VAL A 264 -11.17 -5.50 -20.77
C VAL A 264 -10.28 -6.27 -21.74
N ALA A 265 -9.09 -6.69 -21.32
CA ALA A 265 -8.15 -7.43 -22.16
C ALA A 265 -8.78 -8.73 -22.71
N ASP A 266 -8.29 -9.16 -23.88
CA ASP A 266 -8.68 -10.42 -24.50
C ASP A 266 -8.28 -11.60 -23.62
N PHE A 267 -7.14 -11.48 -22.91
CA PHE A 267 -6.68 -12.46 -21.94
C PHE A 267 -6.00 -11.80 -20.73
N ARG A 268 -6.24 -12.36 -19.53
CA ARG A 268 -5.54 -12.00 -18.29
C ARG A 268 -4.55 -13.10 -17.91
N ALA A 269 -3.30 -12.73 -17.69
CA ALA A 269 -2.31 -13.56 -17.01
C ALA A 269 -2.07 -13.04 -15.58
N ALA A 270 -1.88 -13.95 -14.63
CA ALA A 270 -1.73 -13.59 -13.21
C ALA A 270 -0.42 -12.86 -12.88
N THR A 271 0.64 -13.10 -13.66
CA THR A 271 1.97 -12.49 -13.46
C THR A 271 2.66 -12.28 -14.82
N PRO A 272 3.69 -11.41 -14.89
CA PRO A 272 4.50 -11.25 -16.10
C PRO A 272 5.09 -12.58 -16.61
N SER A 273 5.62 -13.42 -15.73
CA SER A 273 6.15 -14.75 -16.09
C SER A 273 5.07 -15.69 -16.62
N ALA A 274 3.89 -15.73 -15.97
CA ALA A 274 2.77 -16.55 -16.44
C ALA A 274 2.27 -16.09 -17.81
N ALA A 275 2.28 -14.79 -18.08
CA ALA A 275 1.95 -14.25 -19.39
C ALA A 275 2.93 -14.77 -20.45
N ALA A 276 4.23 -14.70 -20.17
CA ALA A 276 5.23 -15.23 -21.07
C ALA A 276 5.08 -16.73 -21.31
N GLU A 277 4.75 -17.54 -20.29
CA GLU A 277 4.49 -18.97 -20.45
C GLU A 277 3.29 -19.29 -21.34
N ILE A 278 2.28 -18.42 -21.34
CA ILE A 278 1.06 -18.57 -22.16
C ILE A 278 1.31 -18.12 -23.60
N ILE A 279 2.13 -17.09 -23.78
CA ILE A 279 2.47 -16.53 -25.09
C ILE A 279 3.47 -17.42 -25.83
N THR A 280 4.38 -18.08 -25.12
CA THR A 280 5.36 -18.99 -25.73
C THR A 280 4.80 -20.39 -25.88
N SER A 281 4.99 -20.99 -27.06
CA SER A 281 4.68 -22.41 -27.30
C SER A 281 5.65 -23.35 -26.58
#